data_AF-A0A971FF80-F1
#
_entry.id   AF-A0A971FF80-F1
#
_cell.length_a   1.000
_cell.length_b   1.000
_cell.length_c   1.000
_cell.angle_alpha   90.00
_cell.angle_beta   90.00
_cell.angle_gamma   90.00
#
_symmetry.space_group_name_H-M   'P 1'
#
loop_
_entity.id
_entity.type
_entity.pdbx_description
1 polymer ?
#
loop_
_entity_poly.entity_id
_entity_poly.type
_entity_poly.pdbx_seq_one_letter_code
_entity_poly.pdbx_strand_id
1 'polypeptide(L)'
;MVVRNALIVILSLTCVTLIVALLNKGSDTKPPAESLPASPVTTVTASPLPEGEPIEETREPIREEMVDTLYLGQSYENVEALWGVSSDEQESEYQRGIEGYTSPHSIVWHTWNNPDDTRVRLGFINGKLERKEFYRLDGHKISNEIDLEQLK
;
A
#
# COMPACT_ATOMS: atom_id res chain seq x y z
N MET A 1 -21.07 -12.13 -34.37
CA MET A 1 -19.67 -12.51 -34.03
C MET A 1 -18.64 -11.53 -34.62
N VAL A 2 -18.82 -11.05 -35.85
CA VAL A 2 -17.91 -10.08 -36.53
C VAL A 2 -17.79 -8.73 -35.80
N VAL A 3 -18.90 -8.19 -35.28
CA VAL A 3 -18.93 -6.88 -34.58
C VAL A 3 -18.11 -6.90 -33.29
N ARG A 4 -18.11 -8.01 -32.55
CA ARG A 4 -17.34 -8.16 -31.30
C ARG A 4 -15.83 -8.16 -31.58
N ASN A 5 -15.41 -8.82 -32.66
CA ASN A 5 -14.01 -8.85 -33.04
C ASN A 5 -13.54 -7.49 -33.57
N ALA A 6 -14.39 -6.76 -34.30
CA ALA A 6 -14.08 -5.40 -34.74
C ALA A 6 -13.90 -4.44 -33.55
N LEU A 7 -14.73 -4.56 -32.51
CA LEU A 7 -14.63 -3.75 -31.29
C LEU A 7 -13.33 -4.01 -30.52
N ILE A 8 -12.91 -5.27 -30.41
CA ILE A 8 -11.64 -5.64 -29.75
C ILE A 8 -10.44 -5.09 -30.52
N VAL A 9 -10.46 -5.14 -31.85
CA VAL A 9 -9.39 -4.61 -32.70
C VAL A 9 -9.30 -3.09 -32.62
N ILE A 10 -10.43 -2.40 -32.55
CA ILE A 10 -10.44 -0.93 -32.40
C ILE A 10 -9.89 -0.54 -31.02
N LEU A 11 -10.32 -1.24 -29.95
CA LEU A 11 -9.88 -0.99 -28.59
C LEU A 11 -8.37 -1.22 -28.43
N SER A 12 -7.83 -2.29 -29.02
CA SER A 12 -6.39 -2.56 -28.98
C SER A 12 -5.60 -1.51 -29.75
N LEU A 13 -6.08 -1.06 -30.92
CA LEU A 13 -5.43 0.00 -31.68
C LEU A 13 -5.36 1.31 -30.89
N THR A 14 -6.46 1.69 -30.21
CA THR A 14 -6.49 2.91 -29.38
C THR A 14 -5.58 2.83 -28.16
N CYS A 15 -5.44 1.65 -27.57
CA CYS A 15 -4.58 1.45 -26.41
C CYS A 15 -3.09 1.57 -26.81
N VAL A 16 -2.73 0.98 -27.95
CA VAL A 16 -1.36 1.06 -28.49
C VAL A 16 -0.99 2.49 -28.88
N THR A 17 -1.89 3.24 -29.52
CA THR A 17 -1.62 4.65 -29.86
C THR A 17 -1.49 5.54 -28.63
N LEU A 18 -2.26 5.28 -27.57
CA LEU A 18 -2.16 6.01 -26.30
C LEU A 18 -0.80 5.77 -25.61
N ILE A 19 -0.32 4.53 -25.59
CA ILE A 19 0.98 4.17 -25.00
C ILE A 19 2.13 4.84 -25.76
N VAL A 20 2.09 4.83 -27.11
CA VAL A 20 3.10 5.50 -27.94
C VAL A 20 3.10 7.02 -27.72
N ALA A 21 1.92 7.63 -27.57
CA ALA A 21 1.80 9.07 -27.31
C ALA A 21 2.36 9.47 -25.93
N LEU A 22 2.23 8.60 -24.92
CA LEU A 22 2.79 8.82 -23.59
C LEU A 22 4.32 8.66 -23.58
N LEU A 23 4.85 7.68 -24.31
CA LEU A 23 6.29 7.46 -24.44
C LEU A 23 7.00 8.61 -25.20
N ASN A 24 6.36 9.15 -26.24
CA ASN A 24 6.92 10.26 -27.02
C ASN A 24 6.91 11.63 -26.30
N LYS A 25 6.24 11.75 -25.15
CA LYS A 25 6.23 13.00 -24.35
C LYS A 25 7.44 13.15 -23.42
N GLY A 26 8.31 12.14 -23.32
CA GLY A 26 9.49 12.14 -22.46
C GLY A 26 10.78 12.41 -23.21
N SER A 27 10.95 13.56 -23.86
CA SER A 27 12.25 14.00 -24.39
C SER A 27 12.28 15.52 -24.63
N ASP A 28 12.42 16.29 -23.55
CA ASP A 28 12.97 17.65 -23.62
C ASP A 28 14.38 17.68 -23.00
N THR A 29 15.32 17.60 -23.93
CA THR A 29 16.75 17.96 -23.97
C THR A 29 17.29 18.95 -22.92
N LYS A 30 18.48 18.64 -22.34
CA LYS A 30 19.61 19.59 -22.29
C LYS A 30 20.99 18.91 -22.07
N PRO A 31 21.92 19.03 -23.03
CA PRO A 31 23.36 19.16 -22.77
C PRO A 31 23.93 20.43 -23.47
N PRO A 32 25.19 20.86 -23.28
CA PRO A 32 26.17 20.60 -22.22
C PRO A 32 26.53 21.89 -21.43
N ALA A 33 27.28 21.74 -20.33
CA ALA A 33 27.82 22.85 -19.55
C ALA A 33 28.90 23.62 -20.34
N GLU A 34 28.69 24.92 -20.52
CA GLU A 34 29.65 25.86 -21.13
C GLU A 34 30.44 26.56 -20.01
N SER A 35 31.76 26.37 -20.05
CA SER A 35 32.74 26.94 -19.13
C SER A 35 32.91 28.45 -19.31
N LEU A 36 32.85 29.23 -18.22
CA LEU A 36 33.46 30.56 -18.14
C LEU A 36 34.17 30.77 -16.79
N PRO A 37 35.23 31.60 -16.75
CA PRO A 37 36.34 31.44 -15.82
C PRO A 37 36.23 32.24 -14.49
N ALA A 38 37.01 31.76 -13.54
CA ALA A 38 37.42 32.25 -12.22
C ALA A 38 37.10 33.70 -11.80
N SER A 39 36.56 33.83 -10.59
CA SER A 39 36.79 34.96 -9.65
C SER A 39 36.54 34.48 -8.19
N PRO A 40 37.17 35.13 -7.19
CA PRO A 40 38.03 34.44 -6.22
C PRO A 40 37.30 33.75 -5.06
N VAL A 41 37.93 32.66 -4.60
CA VAL A 41 37.60 31.89 -3.41
C VAL A 41 37.48 32.81 -2.19
N THR A 42 36.27 33.02 -1.71
CA THR A 42 36.04 33.39 -0.31
C THR A 42 35.70 32.09 0.41
N THR A 43 36.71 31.54 1.10
CA THR A 43 36.54 30.42 2.03
C THR A 43 35.63 30.90 3.17
N VAL A 44 34.31 30.76 2.99
CA VAL A 44 33.40 30.77 4.13
C VAL A 44 33.55 29.40 4.77
N THR A 45 34.33 29.33 5.85
CA THR A 45 34.30 28.20 6.77
C THR A 45 32.88 28.09 7.29
N ALA A 46 32.07 27.26 6.63
CA ALA A 46 30.78 26.84 7.15
C ALA A 46 31.07 26.10 8.46
N SER A 47 30.70 26.71 9.58
CA SER A 47 30.61 25.99 10.85
C SER A 47 29.71 24.78 10.64
N PRO A 48 30.08 23.57 11.11
CA PRO A 48 29.19 22.42 11.01
C PRO A 48 27.93 22.76 11.81
N LEU A 49 26.80 22.84 11.09
CA LEU A 49 25.48 22.81 11.71
C LEU A 49 25.46 21.50 12.52
N PRO A 50 25.10 21.51 13.83
CA PRO A 50 24.89 20.26 14.53
C PRO A 50 23.85 19.48 13.73
N GLU A 51 24.19 18.27 13.32
CA GLU A 51 23.26 17.31 12.73
C GLU A 51 22.17 17.11 13.78
N GLY A 52 21.06 17.85 13.61
CA GLY A 52 19.90 17.71 14.46
C GLY A 52 19.47 16.25 14.35
N GLU A 53 19.21 15.63 15.50
CA GLU A 53 18.68 14.27 15.56
C GLU A 53 17.53 14.15 14.54
N PRO A 54 17.49 13.08 13.72
CA PRO A 54 16.42 12.90 12.78
C PRO A 54 15.11 12.90 13.58
N ILE A 55 14.27 13.90 13.29
CA ILE A 55 12.93 13.96 13.85
C ILE A 55 12.22 12.73 13.30
N GLU A 56 12.04 11.68 14.10
CA GLU A 56 11.17 10.57 13.73
C GLU A 56 9.76 11.15 13.57
N GLU A 57 9.34 11.33 12.32
CA GLU A 57 7.95 11.69 12.02
C GLU A 57 7.06 10.56 12.55
N THR A 58 6.48 10.79 13.72
CA THR A 58 5.55 9.85 14.33
C THR A 58 4.30 9.81 13.45
N ARG A 59 4.07 8.68 12.78
CA ARG A 59 2.89 8.49 11.93
C ARG A 59 1.59 8.65 12.73
N GLU A 60 0.53 9.10 12.07
CA GLU A 60 -0.79 9.13 12.69
C GLU A 60 -1.30 7.69 12.96
N PRO A 61 -1.94 7.42 14.11
CA PRO A 61 -2.58 6.14 14.38
C PRO A 61 -3.69 5.83 13.37
N ILE A 62 -3.71 4.61 12.85
CA ILE A 62 -4.84 4.09 12.08
C ILE A 62 -5.97 3.79 13.05
N ARG A 63 -7.10 4.47 12.90
CA ARG A 63 -8.24 4.34 13.82
C ARG A 63 -9.21 3.25 13.39
N GLU A 64 -10.04 2.80 14.33
CA GLU A 64 -11.07 1.79 14.10
C GLU A 64 -12.01 2.17 12.94
N GLU A 65 -12.45 3.43 12.88
CA GLU A 65 -13.31 3.92 11.80
C GLU A 65 -12.65 3.81 10.42
N MET A 66 -11.32 3.93 10.34
CA MET A 66 -10.59 3.79 9.08
C MET A 66 -10.63 2.33 8.61
N VAL A 67 -10.51 1.38 9.53
CA VAL A 67 -10.62 -0.06 9.23
C VAL A 67 -12.03 -0.42 8.77
N ASP A 68 -13.05 0.16 9.39
CA ASP A 68 -14.45 -0.07 9.03
C ASP A 68 -14.77 0.39 7.61
N THR A 69 -14.18 1.51 7.16
CA THR A 69 -14.38 2.03 5.80
C THR A 69 -13.78 1.18 4.69
N LEU A 70 -12.86 0.26 5.02
CA LEU A 70 -12.29 -0.63 4.02
C LEU A 70 -13.35 -1.56 3.44
N TYR A 71 -13.32 -1.80 2.13
CA TYR A 71 -14.18 -2.81 1.52
C TYR A 71 -13.46 -4.15 1.48
N LEU A 72 -14.18 -5.23 1.77
CA LEU A 72 -13.69 -6.57 1.48
C LEU A 72 -13.42 -6.71 -0.03
N GLY A 73 -12.44 -7.53 -0.41
CA GLY A 73 -12.00 -7.69 -1.79
C GLY A 73 -10.97 -6.67 -2.28
N GLN A 74 -10.60 -5.66 -1.48
CA GLN A 74 -9.48 -4.78 -1.82
C GLN A 74 -8.14 -5.53 -1.78
N SER A 75 -7.18 -5.13 -2.61
CA SER A 75 -5.81 -5.66 -2.51
C SER A 75 -5.00 -4.89 -1.46
N TYR A 76 -3.88 -5.45 -1.03
CA TYR A 76 -2.99 -4.80 -0.08
C TYR A 76 -2.50 -3.44 -0.61
N GLU A 77 -2.13 -3.37 -1.88
CA GLU A 77 -1.61 -2.15 -2.51
C GLU A 77 -2.65 -1.03 -2.51
N ASN A 78 -3.94 -1.36 -2.63
CA ASN A 78 -5.01 -0.37 -2.53
C ASN A 78 -5.17 0.16 -1.10
N VAL A 79 -5.03 -0.71 -0.09
CA VAL A 79 -5.08 -0.31 1.33
C VAL A 79 -3.87 0.57 1.67
N GLU A 80 -2.68 0.15 1.25
CA GLU A 80 -1.43 0.91 1.41
C GLU A 80 -1.53 2.29 0.75
N ALA A 81 -2.07 2.37 -0.47
CA ALA A 81 -2.30 3.64 -1.17
C ALA A 81 -3.34 4.51 -0.46
N LEU A 82 -4.37 3.93 0.17
CA LEU A 82 -5.40 4.65 0.90
C LEU A 82 -4.88 5.24 2.20
N TRP A 83 -4.07 4.48 2.94
CA TRP A 83 -3.53 4.90 4.24
C TRP A 83 -2.20 5.64 4.12
N GLY A 84 -1.53 5.55 2.97
CA GLY A 84 -0.22 6.15 2.75
C GLY A 84 0.89 5.53 3.60
N VAL A 85 0.66 4.33 4.17
CA VAL A 85 1.61 3.66 5.06
C VAL A 85 1.63 2.15 4.83
N SER A 86 2.83 1.60 4.67
CA SER A 86 3.07 0.15 4.56
C SER A 86 2.87 -0.54 5.91
N SER A 87 2.57 -1.83 5.88
CA SER A 87 2.51 -2.65 7.10
C SER A 87 3.88 -2.81 7.74
N ASP A 88 3.93 -2.87 9.07
CA ASP A 88 5.18 -3.08 9.81
C ASP A 88 5.61 -4.55 9.78
N GLU A 89 4.62 -5.45 9.79
CA GLU A 89 4.85 -6.90 9.83
C GLU A 89 3.98 -7.61 8.81
N GLN A 90 4.48 -8.74 8.32
CA GLN A 90 3.77 -9.63 7.43
C GLN A 90 3.91 -11.08 7.91
N GLU A 91 2.79 -11.78 8.02
CA GLU A 91 2.73 -13.17 8.45
C GLU A 91 1.85 -13.98 7.49
N SER A 92 2.01 -15.31 7.49
CA SER A 92 1.16 -16.21 6.71
C SER A 92 0.61 -17.31 7.60
N GLU A 93 -0.70 -17.49 7.56
CA GLU A 93 -1.43 -18.48 8.36
C GLU A 93 -2.15 -19.44 7.43
N TYR A 94 -2.02 -20.75 7.68
CA TYR A 94 -2.74 -21.77 6.93
C TYR A 94 -3.99 -22.21 7.69
N GLN A 95 -5.17 -21.90 7.15
CA GLN A 95 -6.45 -22.36 7.68
C GLN A 95 -6.89 -23.62 6.96
N ARG A 96 -6.77 -24.76 7.65
CA ARG A 96 -7.34 -26.03 7.18
C ARG A 96 -8.87 -26.01 7.17
N GLY A 97 -9.45 -25.29 8.14
CA GLY A 97 -10.87 -25.04 8.33
C GLY A 97 -11.74 -26.27 8.58
N ILE A 98 -13.04 -26.12 8.30
CA ILE A 98 -14.08 -27.12 8.54
C ILE A 98 -14.57 -27.66 7.20
N GLU A 99 -14.72 -28.98 7.08
CA GLU A 99 -15.23 -29.64 5.88
C GLU A 99 -16.61 -29.08 5.47
N GLY A 100 -16.76 -28.69 4.20
CA GLY A 100 -17.99 -28.09 3.66
C GLY A 100 -18.03 -26.55 3.66
N TYR A 101 -17.03 -25.87 4.21
CA TYR A 101 -16.87 -24.42 4.15
C TYR A 101 -15.79 -23.98 3.15
N THR A 102 -15.46 -22.69 3.09
CA THR A 102 -14.51 -22.06 2.16
C THR A 102 -13.03 -22.42 2.41
N SER A 103 -12.77 -23.58 3.02
CA SER A 103 -11.46 -24.07 3.43
C SER A 103 -11.02 -25.26 2.57
N PRO A 104 -9.71 -25.57 2.48
CA PRO A 104 -8.58 -24.87 3.08
C PRO A 104 -8.13 -23.62 2.30
N HIS A 105 -7.54 -22.66 3.00
CA HIS A 105 -6.92 -21.48 2.37
C HIS A 105 -5.76 -20.92 3.22
N SER A 106 -4.89 -20.15 2.59
CA SER A 106 -3.84 -19.37 3.28
C SER A 106 -4.28 -17.92 3.43
N ILE A 107 -4.07 -17.36 4.62
CA ILE A 107 -4.28 -15.95 4.93
C ILE A 107 -2.91 -15.29 5.03
N VAL A 108 -2.68 -14.23 4.26
CA VAL A 108 -1.53 -13.35 4.43
C VAL A 108 -1.96 -12.20 5.31
N TRP A 109 -1.39 -12.10 6.50
CA TRP A 109 -1.66 -11.06 7.46
C TRP A 109 -0.67 -9.92 7.30
N HIS A 110 -1.19 -8.69 7.29
CA HIS A 110 -0.42 -7.46 7.38
C HIS A 110 -0.78 -6.74 8.68
N THR A 111 0.22 -6.35 9.46
CA THR A 111 0.04 -5.73 10.78
C THR A 111 0.57 -4.31 10.81
N TRP A 112 -0.18 -3.40 11.43
CA TRP A 112 0.24 -2.04 11.77
C TRP A 112 0.15 -1.85 13.29
N ASN A 113 1.29 -1.55 13.91
CA ASN A 113 1.43 -1.24 15.34
C ASN A 113 1.40 0.27 15.54
N ASN A 114 0.26 0.83 15.92
CA ASN A 114 0.12 2.28 16.07
C ASN A 114 0.95 2.81 17.26
N PRO A 115 1.36 4.09 17.23
CA PRO A 115 2.13 4.69 18.33
C PRO A 115 1.31 4.89 19.61
N ASP A 116 -0.01 4.73 19.56
CA ASP A 116 -0.92 4.75 20.71
C ASP A 116 -1.16 3.34 21.30
N ASP A 117 -0.26 2.39 21.03
CA ASP A 117 -0.31 0.98 21.43
C ASP A 117 -1.54 0.20 20.94
N THR A 118 -2.35 0.76 20.04
CA THR A 118 -3.36 -0.01 19.30
C THR A 118 -2.73 -0.77 18.14
N ARG A 119 -3.41 -1.82 17.65
CA ARG A 119 -2.91 -2.62 16.54
C ARG A 119 -4.00 -2.94 15.53
N VAL A 120 -3.65 -2.85 14.26
CA VAL A 120 -4.51 -3.26 13.15
C VAL A 120 -3.90 -4.46 12.47
N ARG A 121 -4.71 -5.48 12.18
CA ARG A 121 -4.29 -6.66 11.42
C ARG A 121 -5.29 -6.94 10.31
N LEU A 122 -4.83 -6.95 9.06
CA LEU A 122 -5.66 -7.22 7.89
C LEU A 122 -5.23 -8.52 7.24
N GLY A 123 -6.18 -9.41 7.01
CA GLY A 123 -5.96 -10.74 6.43
C GLY A 123 -6.43 -10.81 4.99
N PHE A 124 -5.51 -11.19 4.11
CA PHE A 124 -5.72 -11.29 2.68
C PHE A 124 -5.72 -12.75 2.24
N ILE A 125 -6.79 -13.17 1.59
CA ILE A 125 -6.93 -14.51 1.00
C ILE A 125 -6.93 -14.35 -0.51
N ASN A 126 -6.05 -15.06 -1.21
CA ASN A 126 -5.86 -14.90 -2.67
C ASN A 126 -5.63 -13.43 -3.10
N GLY A 127 -4.91 -12.66 -2.27
CA GLY A 127 -4.61 -11.24 -2.52
C GLY A 127 -5.80 -10.29 -2.33
N LYS A 128 -6.86 -10.74 -1.65
CA LYS A 128 -8.10 -9.99 -1.41
C LYS A 128 -8.37 -9.86 0.08
N LEU A 129 -8.70 -8.66 0.54
CA LEU A 129 -9.01 -8.39 1.93
C LEU A 129 -10.28 -9.14 2.33
N GLU A 130 -10.15 -10.09 3.25
CA GLU A 130 -11.28 -10.88 3.75
C GLU A 130 -11.43 -10.77 5.27
N ARG A 131 -10.34 -10.48 5.99
CA ARG A 131 -10.32 -10.34 7.45
C ARG A 131 -9.82 -8.97 7.86
N LYS A 132 -10.47 -8.42 8.89
CA LYS A 132 -10.08 -7.18 9.54
C LYS A 132 -10.09 -7.42 11.04
N GLU A 133 -9.01 -7.05 11.70
CA GLU A 133 -8.91 -7.08 13.15
C GLU A 133 -8.39 -5.74 13.65
N PHE A 134 -9.07 -5.17 14.64
CA PHE A 134 -8.64 -4.01 15.37
C PHE A 134 -8.49 -4.38 16.85
N TYR A 135 -7.30 -4.16 17.40
CA TYR A 135 -6.97 -4.43 18.79
C TYR A 135 -6.88 -3.09 19.52
N ARG A 136 -7.83 -2.88 20.43
CA ARG A 136 -7.85 -1.71 21.31
C ARG A 136 -6.85 -1.86 22.45
N LEU A 137 -6.55 -0.74 23.10
CA LEU A 137 -5.69 -0.65 24.28
C LEU A 137 -6.10 -1.55 25.45
N ASP A 138 -7.41 -1.80 25.60
CA ASP A 138 -7.97 -2.69 26.61
C ASP A 138 -7.82 -4.19 26.27
N GLY A 139 -7.16 -4.50 25.15
CA GLY A 139 -7.00 -5.85 24.64
C GLY A 139 -8.24 -6.40 23.93
N HIS A 140 -9.31 -5.61 23.82
CA HIS A 140 -10.51 -6.01 23.10
C HIS A 140 -10.23 -6.09 21.60
N LYS A 141 -10.49 -7.26 21.00
CA LYS A 141 -10.40 -7.49 19.56
C LYS A 141 -11.75 -7.28 18.89
N ILE A 142 -11.78 -6.41 17.89
CA ILE A 142 -12.92 -6.22 16.99
C ILE A 142 -12.56 -6.89 15.68
N SER A 143 -13.41 -7.79 15.21
CA SER A 143 -13.20 -8.52 13.96
C SER A 143 -14.49 -8.61 13.16
N ASN A 144 -14.36 -8.65 11.84
CA ASN A 144 -15.48 -8.93 10.93
C ASN A 144 -15.80 -10.43 10.84
N GLU A 145 -14.99 -11.29 11.43
CA GLU A 145 -15.21 -12.74 11.43
C GLU A 145 -16.24 -13.15 12.50
N ILE A 146 -17.19 -14.00 12.07
CA ILE A 146 -18.13 -14.64 12.97
C ILE A 146 -17.51 -15.95 13.44
N ASP A 147 -17.42 -16.14 14.75
CA ASP A 147 -17.02 -17.42 15.33
C ASP A 147 -18.14 -18.46 15.13
N LEU A 148 -17.91 -19.38 14.19
CA LEU A 148 -18.87 -20.43 13.86
C LEU A 148 -18.96 -21.51 14.94
N GLU A 149 -17.98 -21.64 15.82
CA GLU A 149 -18.03 -22.62 16.91
C GLU A 149 -19.01 -22.20 18.01
N GLN A 150 -19.22 -20.89 18.18
CA GLN A 150 -20.19 -20.35 19.13
C GLN A 150 -21.65 -20.48 18.66
N LEU A 151 -21.89 -20.91 17.43
CA LEU A 151 -23.23 -21.09 16.85
C LEU A 151 -23.75 -22.53 16.99
N LYS A 152 -22.99 -23.44 17.62
CA LYS A 152 -23.35 -24.85 17.86
C LYS A 152 -23.89 -25.06 19.26
#